data_AF-A0A8C9XFJ9-F1
#
_entry.id   AF-A0A8C9XFJ9-F1
#
_cell.length_a   1.000
_cell.length_b   1.000
_cell.length_c   1.000
_cell.angle_alpha   90.00
_cell.angle_beta   90.00
_cell.angle_gamma   90.00
#
_symmetry.space_group_name_H-M   'P 1'
#
loop_
_entity.id
_entity.type
_entity.pdbx_description
1 polymer ?
#
loop_
_entity_poly.entity_id
_entity_poly.type
_entity_poly.pdbx_seq_one_letter_code
_entity_poly.pdbx_strand_id
1 'polypeptide(L)'
;MLQFTATPSFTVRVGDEVTLPCEHVIDGQKCNSSTWVFSELENTPIVVLIGRGRIAENAKSDRLSVTEKCSLVIKNVTEEDAGLYTCRQFNKSGQQQGEDALVELSIVTRKKDEEVTLYRLKEVDGTFVFKKQLVQRLRRRSSRERHDG
;
A
#
# COMPACT_ATOMS: atom_id res chain seq x y z
N MET A 1 2.53 12.27 28.05
CA MET A 1 1.83 11.09 27.49
C MET A 1 2.20 11.04 26.02
N LEU A 2 3.14 10.18 25.62
CA LEU A 2 3.52 10.03 24.22
C LEU A 2 2.39 9.24 23.55
N GLN A 3 1.60 9.90 22.70
CA GLN A 3 0.65 9.21 21.84
C GLN A 3 1.47 8.58 20.71
N PHE A 4 1.68 7.27 20.78
CA PHE A 4 2.17 6.51 19.63
C PHE A 4 0.97 6.34 18.69
N THR A 5 0.91 7.15 17.64
CA THR A 5 -0.04 6.94 16.56
C THR A 5 0.32 5.63 15.87
N ALA A 6 -0.56 4.64 15.92
CA ALA A 6 -0.36 3.39 15.19
C ALA A 6 -0.41 3.69 13.69
N THR A 7 0.62 3.29 12.95
CA THR A 7 0.65 3.45 11.49
C THR A 7 -0.54 2.68 10.87
N PRO A 8 -1.41 3.34 10.09
CA PRO A 8 -2.49 2.64 9.41
C PRO A 8 -1.94 1.58 8.44
N SER A 9 -2.60 0.43 8.41
CA SER A 9 -2.24 -0.69 7.53
C SER A 9 -3.44 -1.18 6.73
N PHE A 10 -3.21 -1.46 5.45
CA PHE A 10 -4.21 -2.00 4.52
C PHE A 10 -3.77 -3.38 4.06
N THR A 11 -4.74 -4.28 3.89
CA THR A 11 -4.51 -5.59 3.28
C THR A 11 -5.44 -5.75 2.08
N VAL A 12 -4.86 -5.89 0.89
CA VAL A 12 -5.58 -5.84 -0.39
C VAL A 12 -5.27 -7.09 -1.21
N ARG A 13 -6.24 -7.59 -1.98
CA ARG A 13 -6.02 -8.74 -2.84
C ARG A 13 -5.45 -8.31 -4.19
N VAL A 14 -4.60 -9.14 -4.80
CA VAL A 14 -4.16 -8.93 -6.19
C VAL A 14 -5.36 -8.81 -7.13
N GLY A 15 -5.30 -7.81 -8.00
CA GLY A 15 -6.35 -7.45 -8.96
C GLY A 15 -7.35 -6.41 -8.44
N ASP A 16 -7.44 -6.21 -7.13
CA ASP A 16 -8.37 -5.25 -6.54
C ASP A 16 -7.84 -3.80 -6.64
N GLU A 17 -8.67 -2.84 -6.25
CA GLU A 17 -8.34 -1.42 -6.11
C GLU A 17 -8.19 -1.07 -4.62
N VAL A 18 -7.27 -0.15 -4.31
CA VAL A 18 -7.13 0.43 -2.97
C VAL A 18 -7.04 1.95 -3.04
N THR A 19 -7.62 2.61 -2.03
CA THR A 19 -7.46 4.05 -1.79
C THR A 19 -6.73 4.26 -0.47
N LEU A 20 -5.48 4.73 -0.52
CA LEU A 20 -4.67 5.02 0.66
C LEU A 20 -4.91 6.48 1.09
N PRO A 21 -5.36 6.70 2.33
CA PRO A 21 -5.70 8.04 2.81
C PRO A 21 -4.43 8.90 2.94
N CYS A 22 -4.50 10.14 2.47
CA CYS A 22 -3.56 11.17 2.90
C CYS A 22 -4.16 11.85 4.13
N GLU A 23 -3.62 11.57 5.32
CA GLU A 23 -4.07 12.22 6.54
C GLU A 23 -3.58 13.67 6.60
N HIS A 24 -4.19 14.45 7.49
CA HIS A 24 -3.86 15.86 7.75
C HIS A 24 -4.09 16.81 6.58
N VAL A 25 -4.83 16.41 5.54
CA VAL A 25 -5.10 17.29 4.39
C VAL A 25 -5.85 18.52 4.86
N ILE A 26 -5.27 19.70 4.63
CA ILE A 26 -5.86 20.95 5.07
C ILE A 26 -7.04 21.27 4.18
N ASP A 27 -8.21 21.46 4.79
CA ASP A 27 -9.42 21.82 4.08
C ASP A 27 -9.20 23.06 3.19
N GLY A 28 -9.53 22.91 1.91
CA GLY A 28 -9.32 23.95 0.89
C GLY A 28 -7.94 23.98 0.23
N GLN A 29 -6.97 23.16 0.66
CA GLN A 29 -5.75 22.91 -0.12
C GLN A 29 -6.05 21.94 -1.28
N LYS A 30 -5.53 22.27 -2.46
CA LYS A 30 -5.53 21.35 -3.61
C LYS A 30 -4.37 20.37 -3.47
N CYS A 31 -4.46 19.23 -4.16
CA CYS A 31 -3.40 18.22 -4.16
C CYS A 31 -2.09 18.68 -4.83
N ASN A 32 -2.06 19.88 -5.42
CA ASN A 32 -0.82 20.50 -5.90
C ASN A 32 0.21 20.79 -4.80
N SER A 33 -0.22 20.71 -3.54
CA SER A 33 0.58 20.82 -2.33
C SER A 33 0.98 19.46 -1.73
N SER A 34 0.50 18.35 -2.27
CA SER A 34 0.78 17.00 -1.75
C SER A 34 1.73 16.22 -2.66
N THR A 35 2.56 15.38 -2.04
CA THR A 35 3.43 14.43 -2.71
C THR A 35 3.23 13.04 -2.09
N TRP A 36 3.05 12.03 -2.94
CA TRP A 36 3.11 10.63 -2.53
C TRP A 36 4.44 10.02 -2.92
N VAL A 37 5.05 9.34 -1.96
CA VAL A 37 6.26 8.55 -2.18
C VAL A 37 6.07 7.12 -1.74
N PHE A 38 6.74 6.21 -2.43
CA PHE A 38 6.75 4.76 -2.18
C PHE A 38 8.14 4.31 -1.78
N SER A 39 8.19 3.42 -0.79
CA SER A 39 9.39 2.68 -0.43
C SER A 39 9.04 1.22 -0.23
N GLU A 40 9.75 0.33 -0.93
CA GLU A 40 9.59 -1.11 -0.74
C GLU A 40 10.17 -1.53 0.62
N LEU A 41 11.22 -0.89 1.13
CA LEU A 41 11.89 -1.20 2.40
C LEU A 41 12.34 0.10 3.10
N GLU A 42 12.74 0.05 4.37
CA GLU A 42 13.27 1.24 5.06
C GLU A 42 14.54 1.82 4.43
N ASN A 43 15.26 1.05 3.60
CA ASN A 43 16.54 1.44 3.00
C ASN A 43 16.58 1.37 1.47
N THR A 44 15.42 1.28 0.81
CA THR A 44 15.34 1.34 -0.66
C THR A 44 15.22 2.79 -1.14
N PRO A 45 15.64 3.08 -2.39
CA PRO A 45 15.39 4.38 -3.01
C PRO A 45 13.89 4.72 -2.96
N ILE A 46 13.58 5.89 -2.42
CA ILE A 46 12.22 6.41 -2.37
C ILE A 46 11.79 6.79 -3.79
N VAL A 47 10.67 6.24 -4.25
CA VAL A 47 10.09 6.53 -5.57
C VAL A 47 8.97 7.55 -5.41
N VAL A 48 9.06 8.69 -6.09
CA VAL A 48 7.94 9.65 -6.16
C VAL A 48 6.88 9.08 -7.09
N LEU A 49 5.67 8.85 -6.56
CA LEU A 49 4.53 8.37 -7.35
C LEU A 49 3.70 9.53 -7.89
N ILE A 50 3.35 10.46 -6.99
CA ILE A 50 2.58 11.66 -7.30
C ILE A 50 3.38 12.85 -6.77
N GLY A 51 3.80 13.76 -7.65
CA GLY A 51 4.45 15.00 -7.28
C GLY A 51 3.51 16.18 -7.51
N ARG A 52 3.23 16.97 -6.46
CA ARG A 52 2.31 18.12 -6.54
C ARG A 52 0.98 17.74 -7.21
N GLY A 53 0.41 16.63 -6.78
CA GLY A 53 -0.91 16.15 -7.25
C GLY A 53 -0.94 15.60 -8.67
N ARG A 54 0.22 15.40 -9.31
CA ARG A 54 0.34 14.85 -10.66
C ARG A 54 1.20 13.59 -10.64
N ILE A 55 0.85 12.61 -11.46
CA ILE A 55 1.65 11.38 -11.60
C ILE A 55 3.06 11.76 -12.06
N ALA A 56 4.07 11.29 -11.34
CA ALA A 56 5.47 11.53 -11.66
C ALA A 56 5.87 10.79 -12.94
N GLU A 57 6.82 11.33 -13.71
CA GLU A 57 7.15 10.78 -15.03
C GLU A 57 7.68 9.35 -14.97
N ASN A 58 8.49 9.04 -13.96
CA ASN A 58 9.05 7.72 -13.67
C ASN A 58 8.04 6.74 -13.06
N ALA A 59 6.88 7.23 -12.63
CA ALA A 59 5.80 6.44 -12.04
C ALA A 59 4.54 6.42 -12.93
N LYS A 60 4.65 6.86 -14.20
CA LYS A 60 3.54 6.87 -15.16
C LYS A 60 2.96 5.46 -15.29
N SER A 61 1.77 5.30 -14.75
CA SER A 61 0.97 4.08 -14.82
C SER A 61 -0.49 4.48 -14.88
N ASP A 62 -1.24 3.87 -15.80
CA ASP A 62 -2.70 4.07 -15.90
C ASP A 62 -3.45 3.52 -14.68
N ARG A 63 -2.74 2.84 -13.78
CA ARG A 63 -3.26 2.31 -12.51
C ARG A 63 -3.33 3.35 -11.39
N LEU A 64 -2.57 4.44 -11.47
CA LEU A 64 -2.44 5.42 -10.39
C LEU A 64 -3.35 6.63 -10.63
N SER A 65 -4.01 7.10 -9.57
CA SER A 65 -4.70 8.39 -9.58
C SER A 65 -4.78 8.98 -8.17
N VAL A 66 -5.23 10.23 -8.06
CA VAL A 66 -5.50 10.87 -6.77
C VAL A 66 -6.95 11.31 -6.70
N THR A 67 -7.55 11.14 -5.53
CA THR A 67 -8.89 11.67 -5.23
C THR A 67 -8.84 13.19 -4.98
N GLU A 68 -10.01 13.83 -4.87
CA GLU A 68 -10.12 15.24 -4.49
C GLU A 68 -9.51 15.55 -3.12
N LYS A 69 -9.52 14.56 -2.20
CA LYS A 69 -8.89 14.64 -0.88
C LYS A 69 -7.43 14.14 -0.88
N CYS A 70 -6.79 14.11 -2.05
CA CYS A 70 -5.38 13.78 -2.22
C CYS A 70 -4.98 12.37 -1.76
N SER A 71 -5.97 11.50 -1.53
CA SER A 71 -5.74 10.08 -1.26
C SER A 71 -5.29 9.39 -2.54
N LEU A 72 -4.29 8.51 -2.43
CA LEU A 72 -3.72 7.78 -3.55
C LEU A 72 -4.61 6.59 -3.90
N VAL A 73 -4.97 6.46 -5.17
CA VAL A 73 -5.69 5.29 -5.69
C VAL A 73 -4.74 4.44 -6.52
N ILE A 74 -4.73 3.14 -6.25
CA ILE A 74 -3.96 2.13 -6.98
C ILE A 74 -4.94 1.08 -7.49
N LYS A 75 -5.09 0.98 -8.81
CA LYS A 75 -5.94 0.00 -9.48
C LYS A 75 -5.17 -1.26 -9.85
N ASN A 76 -5.87 -2.39 -9.93
CA ASN A 76 -5.30 -3.67 -10.37
C ASN A 76 -3.98 -3.96 -9.64
N VAL A 77 -4.09 -4.03 -8.32
CA VAL A 77 -2.96 -4.18 -7.40
C VAL A 77 -2.17 -5.46 -7.69
N THR A 78 -0.84 -5.38 -7.62
CA THR A 78 0.10 -6.49 -7.83
C THR A 78 0.87 -6.80 -6.54
N GLU A 79 1.66 -7.89 -6.55
CA GLU A 79 2.52 -8.26 -5.42
C GLU A 79 3.61 -7.20 -5.13
N GLU A 80 4.01 -6.44 -6.15
CA GLU A 80 5.05 -5.40 -6.08
C GLU A 80 4.54 -4.09 -5.45
N ASP A 81 3.22 -3.91 -5.35
CA ASP A 81 2.62 -2.77 -4.66
C ASP A 81 2.67 -2.95 -3.12
N ALA A 82 3.17 -4.08 -2.60
CA ALA A 82 3.40 -4.25 -1.16
C ALA A 82 4.55 -3.33 -0.72
N GLY A 83 4.29 -2.42 0.23
CA GLY A 83 5.28 -1.42 0.60
C GLY A 83 4.79 -0.40 1.61
N LEU A 84 5.65 0.58 1.88
CA LEU A 84 5.34 1.77 2.66
C LEU A 84 5.03 2.94 1.71
N TYR A 85 3.91 3.59 1.95
CA TYR A 85 3.48 4.77 1.21
C TYR A 85 3.42 5.96 2.15
N THR A 86 4.02 7.08 1.74
CA THR A 86 4.03 8.28 2.56
C THR A 86 3.43 9.44 1.78
N CYS A 87 2.37 10.03 2.33
CA CYS A 87 1.86 11.32 1.87
C CYS A 87 2.54 12.45 2.64
N ARG A 88 3.09 13.41 1.91
CA ARG A 88 3.69 14.63 2.44
C ARG A 88 2.93 15.83 1.95
N GLN A 89 2.71 16.80 2.82
CA GLN A 89 2.05 18.05 2.48
C GLN A 89 2.99 19.23 2.62
N PHE A 90 2.86 20.18 1.71
CA PHE A 90 3.71 21.35 1.62
C PHE A 90 2.87 22.61 1.51
N ASN A 91 3.28 23.68 2.17
CA ASN A 91 2.67 24.99 1.98
C ASN A 91 3.10 25.61 0.63
N LYS A 92 2.52 26.77 0.28
CA LYS A 92 2.84 27.49 -0.97
C LYS A 92 4.32 27.87 -1.09
N SER A 93 5.02 28.03 0.03
CA SER A 93 6.45 28.33 0.08
C SER A 93 7.33 27.09 -0.06
N GLY A 94 6.73 25.89 -0.20
CA GLY A 94 7.44 24.62 -0.33
C GLY A 94 7.92 24.03 0.99
N GLN A 95 7.52 24.57 2.13
CA GLN A 95 7.85 24.00 3.43
C GLN A 95 6.86 22.91 3.79
N GLN A 96 7.36 21.80 4.33
CA GLN A 96 6.52 20.71 4.80
C GLN A 96 5.58 21.21 5.90
N GLN A 97 4.33 20.75 5.86
CA GLN A 97 3.29 21.10 6.80
C GLN A 97 2.66 19.84 7.39
N GLY A 98 2.64 19.77 8.73
CA GLY A 98 2.17 18.60 9.44
C GLY A 98 3.13 17.42 9.38
N GLU A 99 2.70 16.32 10.00
CA GLU A 99 3.42 15.06 10.00
C GLU A 99 3.20 14.29 8.69
N ASP A 100 4.16 13.44 8.35
CA ASP A 100 4.05 12.49 7.24
C ASP A 100 2.90 11.51 7.54
N ALA A 101 1.96 11.34 6.60
CA ALA A 101 0.96 10.29 6.69
C ALA A 101 1.52 9.01 6.08
N LEU A 102 2.04 8.13 6.94
CA LEU A 102 2.62 6.84 6.56
C LEU A 102 1.56 5.74 6.55
N VAL A 103 1.56 4.91 5.51
CA VAL A 103 0.62 3.79 5.34
C VAL A 103 1.39 2.54 4.94
N GLU A 104 1.16 1.42 5.63
CA GLU A 104 1.64 0.10 5.21
C GLU A 104 0.61 -0.56 4.30
N LEU A 105 1.01 -1.00 3.10
CA LEU A 105 0.18 -1.80 2.21
C LEU A 105 0.70 -3.24 2.14
N SER A 106 -0.13 -4.18 2.59
CA SER A 106 0.10 -5.62 2.48
C SER A 106 -0.77 -6.23 1.38
N ILE A 107 -0.23 -7.22 0.65
CA ILE A 107 -0.91 -7.82 -0.50
C ILE A 107 -1.21 -9.29 -0.27
N VAL A 108 -2.44 -9.72 -0.54
CA VAL A 108 -2.89 -11.11 -0.45
C VAL A 108 -3.08 -11.71 -1.84
N THR A 109 -2.51 -12.90 -2.04
CA THR A 109 -2.67 -13.65 -3.29
C THR A 109 -3.22 -15.04 -3.03
N ARG A 110 -4.04 -15.52 -3.96
CA ARG A 110 -4.57 -16.89 -3.95
C ARG A 110 -4.05 -17.61 -5.18
N LYS A 111 -3.25 -18.66 -4.98
CA LYS A 111 -2.76 -19.52 -6.08
C LYS A 111 -3.78 -20.62 -6.43
N LYS A 112 -3.55 -21.29 -7.57
CA LYS A 112 -4.42 -22.36 -8.10
C LYS A 112 -4.63 -23.52 -7.11
N ASP A 113 -3.65 -23.82 -6.26
CA ASP A 113 -3.77 -24.84 -5.20
C ASP A 113 -4.49 -24.31 -3.93
N GLU A 114 -5.27 -23.23 -4.06
CA GLU A 114 -5.94 -22.53 -2.95
C GLU A 114 -4.97 -22.05 -1.85
N GLU A 115 -3.70 -21.94 -2.19
CA GLU A 115 -2.66 -21.42 -1.33
C GLU A 115 -2.83 -19.92 -1.16
N VAL A 116 -3.05 -19.46 0.07
CA VAL A 116 -3.15 -18.03 0.40
C VAL A 116 -1.79 -17.53 0.87
N THR A 117 -1.25 -16.58 0.13
CA THR A 117 0.02 -15.90 0.42
C THR A 117 -0.25 -14.46 0.85
N LEU A 118 0.52 -13.96 1.81
CA LEU A 118 0.54 -12.56 2.25
C LEU A 118 1.94 -11.97 2.05
N TYR A 119 2.03 -10.85 1.35
CA TYR A 119 3.22 -10.01 1.22
C TYR A 119 3.08 -8.86 2.22
N ARG A 120 3.90 -8.85 3.27
CA ARG A 120 3.83 -7.86 4.35
C ARG A 120 5.20 -7.50 4.90
N LEU A 121 5.28 -6.37 5.61
CA LEU A 121 6.48 -6.00 6.33
C LEU A 121 6.75 -6.98 7.47
N LYS A 122 8.02 -7.36 7.65
CA LYS A 122 8.53 -8.19 8.73
C LYS A 122 9.90 -7.70 9.17
N GLU A 123 10.14 -7.70 10.47
CA GLU A 123 11.49 -7.52 10.99
C GLU A 123 12.29 -8.83 10.87
N VAL A 124 13.50 -8.74 10.32
CA VAL A 124 14.44 -9.85 10.18
C VAL A 124 15.82 -9.32 10.53
N ASP A 125 16.41 -9.84 11.61
CA ASP A 125 17.74 -9.45 12.09
C ASP A 125 17.88 -7.91 12.26
N GLY A 126 16.85 -7.26 12.81
CA GLY A 126 16.80 -5.82 13.03
C GLY A 126 16.56 -4.97 11.77
N THR A 127 16.28 -5.60 10.63
CA THR A 127 15.94 -4.93 9.37
C THR A 127 14.52 -5.23 8.96
N PHE A 128 13.74 -4.20 8.65
CA PHE A 128 12.39 -4.38 8.12
C PHE A 128 12.42 -4.76 6.63
N VAL A 129 11.76 -5.88 6.31
CA VAL A 129 11.69 -6.44 4.97
C VAL A 129 10.30 -6.90 4.59
N PHE A 130 9.86 -6.58 3.37
CA PHE A 130 8.65 -7.18 2.82
C PHE A 130 8.92 -8.63 2.45
N LYS A 131 8.20 -9.53 3.14
CA LYS A 131 8.34 -10.96 2.93
C LYS A 131 7.01 -11.61 2.60
N LYS A 132 7.12 -12.56 1.69
CA LYS A 132 6.10 -13.53 1.39
C LYS A 132 5.89 -14.47 2.58
N GLN A 133 4.66 -14.61 3.04
CA GLN A 133 4.24 -15.55 4.07
C GLN A 133 3.08 -16.41 3.56
N LEU A 134 3.21 -17.73 3.71
CA LEU A 134 2.09 -18.66 3.53
C LEU A 134 1.15 -18.56 4.73
N VAL A 135 -0.12 -18.23 4.49
CA VAL A 135 -1.13 -18.06 5.54
C VAL A 135 -2.04 -19.28 5.64
N GLN A 136 -2.36 -19.94 4.51
CA GLN A 136 -3.23 -21.11 4.51
C GLN A 136 -2.96 -22.05 3.32
N ARG A 137 -2.98 -23.37 3.58
CA ARG A 137 -3.20 -24.42 2.57
C ARG A 137 -4.61 -24.97 2.78
N LEU A 138 -5.56 -24.70 1.89
CA LEU A 138 -6.87 -25.32 1.99
C LEU A 138 -6.71 -26.83 1.74
N ARG A 139 -7.14 -27.66 2.70
CA ARG A 139 -7.12 -29.13 2.55
C ARG A 139 -8.02 -29.46 1.36
N ARG A 140 -7.48 -30.13 0.33
CA ARG A 140 -8.30 -30.72 -0.75
C ARG A 140 -9.49 -31.41 -0.10
N ARG A 141 -10.72 -30.94 -0.37
CA ARG A 141 -11.91 -31.74 -0.06
C ARG A 141 -11.73 -33.04 -0.84
N SER A 142 -11.45 -34.12 -0.12
CA SER A 142 -11.58 -35.46 -0.66
C SER A 142 -13.04 -35.61 -1.04
N SER A 143 -13.33 -35.47 -2.33
CA SER A 143 -14.51 -36.05 -2.95
C SER A 143 -14.35 -37.57 -2.85
N ARG A 144 -14.65 -38.12 -1.67
CA ARG A 144 -14.97 -39.55 -1.56
C ARG A 144 -16.33 -39.74 -2.22
N GLU A 145 -16.31 -40.55 -3.27
CA GLU A 145 -17.47 -41.10 -3.94
C GLU A 145 -18.53 -41.56 -2.94
N ARG A 146 -19.77 -41.11 -3.16
CA ARG A 146 -20.93 -41.94 -2.83
C ARG A 146 -21.29 -42.69 -4.11
N HIS A 147 -20.63 -43.83 -4.32
CA HIS A 147 -21.27 -44.96 -4.97
C HIS A 147 -21.94 -45.73 -3.84
N ASP A 148 -23.27 -45.75 -3.81
CA ASP A 148 -24.04 -46.74 -3.06
C ASP A 148 -25.39 -46.96 -3.77
N GLY A 149 -25.71 -48.23 -4.02
CA GLY A 149 -27.04 -48.74 -4.39
C GLY A 149 -27.36 -48.83 -5.87
#